data_AF-N1V595-F1
#
_entry.id   AF-N1V595-F1
#
_cell.length_a   1.000
_cell.length_b   1.000
_cell.length_c   1.000
_cell.angle_alpha   90.00
_cell.angle_beta   90.00
_cell.angle_gamma   90.00
#
_symmetry.space_group_name_H-M   'P 1'
#
loop_
_entity.id
_entity.type
_entity.pdbx_description
1 polymer ?
#
loop_
_entity_poly.entity_id
_entity_poly.type
_entity_poly.pdbx_seq_one_letter_code
_entity_poly.pdbx_strand_id
1 'polypeptide(L)'
;MTWPDALWPALAVLASFYVPGLLVLSGLRLPLLAAIALAPAASAAVAAAGTMACLATGIEWTPISAAAATILAAAAAFLLGRWIRPPALEPEHPVPAPVKLLALGTLAVAGVVIAATMMAGIGRPDRVSQAWIPPTTPMPSNGSRTAARRARGASCRSSTMDRRRSTPRAGTPLSRSHRET
;
A
#
# COMPACT_ATOMS: atom_id res chain seq x y z
N MET A 1 -22.24 2.80 9.62
CA MET A 1 -22.03 1.73 8.63
C MET A 1 -22.54 0.45 9.24
N THR A 2 -23.50 -0.20 8.58
CA THR A 2 -23.96 -1.52 9.05
C THR A 2 -23.02 -2.59 8.50
N TRP A 3 -22.86 -3.70 9.21
CA TRP A 3 -21.97 -4.80 8.80
C TRP A 3 -22.21 -5.31 7.36
N PRO A 4 -23.46 -5.39 6.83
CA PRO A 4 -23.71 -5.73 5.43
C PRO A 4 -23.10 -4.78 4.41
N ASP A 5 -23.01 -3.49 4.74
CA ASP A 5 -22.45 -2.47 3.83
C ASP A 5 -20.94 -2.65 3.63
N ALA A 6 -20.25 -3.26 4.60
CA ALA A 6 -18.82 -3.54 4.55
C ALA A 6 -18.49 -4.86 3.81
N LEU A 7 -19.48 -5.75 3.63
CA LEU A 7 -19.28 -7.04 3.00
C LEU A 7 -18.92 -6.90 1.52
N TRP A 8 -19.64 -6.04 0.79
CA TRP A 8 -19.41 -5.80 -0.63
C TRP A 8 -18.01 -5.26 -0.97
N PRO A 9 -17.51 -4.18 -0.33
CA PRO A 9 -16.16 -3.72 -0.59
C PRO A 9 -15.11 -4.75 -0.15
N ALA A 10 -15.33 -5.50 0.93
CA ALA A 10 -14.42 -6.57 1.35
C ALA A 10 -14.34 -7.68 0.28
N LEU A 11 -15.48 -8.12 -0.26
CA LEU A 11 -15.52 -9.10 -1.35
C LEU A 11 -14.90 -8.56 -2.64
N ALA A 12 -15.13 -7.29 -2.97
CA ALA A 12 -14.54 -6.67 -4.16
C ALA A 12 -13.01 -6.60 -4.05
N VAL A 13 -12.47 -6.22 -2.88
CA VAL A 13 -11.04 -6.22 -2.60
C VAL A 13 -10.50 -7.65 -2.67
N LEU A 14 -11.15 -8.60 -1.98
CA LEU A 14 -10.73 -9.99 -1.99
C LEU A 14 -10.69 -10.56 -3.41
N ALA A 15 -11.75 -10.34 -4.21
CA ALA A 15 -11.82 -10.79 -5.59
C ALA A 15 -10.74 -10.12 -6.45
N SER A 16 -10.50 -8.82 -6.29
CA SER A 16 -9.48 -8.08 -7.04
C SER A 16 -8.07 -8.61 -6.77
N PHE A 17 -7.79 -9.10 -5.55
CA PHE A 17 -6.52 -9.72 -5.20
C PHE A 17 -6.46 -11.22 -5.50
N TYR A 18 -7.56 -11.96 -5.48
CA TYR A 18 -7.54 -13.42 -5.67
C TYR A 18 -7.71 -13.85 -7.13
N VAL A 19 -8.59 -13.19 -7.88
CA VAL A 19 -8.93 -13.59 -9.26
C VAL A 19 -7.71 -13.56 -10.20
N PRO A 20 -6.85 -12.52 -10.19
CA PRO A 20 -5.66 -12.48 -11.04
C PRO A 20 -4.71 -13.67 -10.78
N GLY A 21 -4.42 -13.92 -9.51
CA GLY A 21 -3.51 -14.99 -9.08
C GLY A 21 -4.08 -16.37 -9.38
N LEU A 22 -5.38 -16.59 -9.16
CA LEU A 22 -6.05 -17.84 -9.54
C LEU A 22 -6.01 -18.09 -11.05
N LEU A 23 -6.21 -17.05 -11.87
CA LEU A 23 -6.09 -17.17 -13.33
C LEU A 23 -4.67 -17.56 -13.76
N VAL A 24 -3.64 -16.93 -13.17
CA VAL A 24 -2.24 -17.25 -13.47
C VAL A 24 -1.88 -18.67 -13.05
N LEU A 25 -2.27 -19.07 -11.83
CA LEU A 25 -1.94 -20.40 -11.28
C LEU A 25 -2.74 -21.53 -11.93
N SER A 26 -3.97 -21.26 -12.38
CA SER A 26 -4.75 -22.23 -13.15
C SER A 26 -4.12 -22.51 -14.51
N GLY A 27 -3.48 -21.51 -15.15
CA GLY A 27 -2.68 -21.70 -16.37
C GLY A 27 -1.49 -22.64 -16.17
N LEU A 28 -0.91 -22.65 -14.96
CA LEU A 28 0.17 -23.56 -14.56
C LEU A 28 -0.32 -24.97 -14.17
N ARG A 29 -1.64 -25.22 -14.20
CA ARG A 29 -2.27 -26.52 -13.87
C ARG A 29 -1.95 -27.02 -12.44
N LEU A 30 -1.76 -26.09 -11.51
CA LEU A 30 -1.56 -26.43 -10.09
C LEU A 30 -2.86 -27.00 -9.47
N PRO A 31 -2.77 -27.90 -8.48
CA PRO A 31 -3.94 -28.39 -7.76
C PRO A 31 -4.65 -27.22 -7.07
N LEU A 32 -5.99 -27.22 -7.10
CA LEU A 32 -6.82 -26.08 -6.70
C LEU A 32 -6.49 -25.57 -5.28
N LEU A 33 -6.20 -26.47 -4.34
CA LEU A 33 -5.82 -26.08 -2.97
C LEU A 33 -4.52 -25.29 -2.92
N ALA A 34 -3.50 -25.72 -3.66
CA ALA A 34 -2.24 -24.98 -3.78
C ALA A 34 -2.46 -23.66 -4.52
N ALA A 35 -3.31 -23.66 -5.55
CA ALA A 35 -3.64 -22.45 -6.30
C ALA A 35 -4.34 -21.41 -5.42
N ILE A 36 -5.30 -21.80 -4.59
CA ILE A 36 -6.00 -20.90 -3.65
C ILE A 36 -5.01 -20.36 -2.60
N ALA A 37 -4.15 -21.21 -2.05
CA ALA A 37 -3.16 -20.78 -1.06
C ALA A 37 -2.12 -19.79 -1.64
N LEU A 38 -1.72 -19.98 -2.90
CA LEU A 38 -0.71 -19.17 -3.56
C LEU A 38 -1.27 -17.96 -4.33
N ALA A 39 -2.59 -17.89 -4.54
CA ALA A 39 -3.21 -16.83 -5.35
C ALA A 39 -2.84 -15.40 -4.90
N PRO A 40 -2.86 -15.04 -3.60
CA PRO A 40 -2.46 -13.70 -3.17
C PRO A 40 -1.01 -13.38 -3.51
N ALA A 41 -0.11 -14.35 -3.33
CA ALA A 41 1.31 -14.19 -3.63
C ALA A 41 1.54 -14.04 -5.14
N ALA A 42 0.85 -14.83 -5.96
CA ALA A 42 0.90 -14.72 -7.42
C ALA A 42 0.39 -13.35 -7.90
N SER A 43 -0.73 -12.87 -7.37
CA SER A 43 -1.24 -11.53 -7.70
C SER A 43 -0.27 -10.41 -7.31
N ALA A 44 0.34 -10.50 -6.12
CA ALA A 44 1.35 -9.54 -5.68
C ALA A 44 2.58 -9.54 -6.60
N ALA A 45 3.03 -10.73 -7.03
CA ALA A 45 4.15 -10.86 -7.96
C ALA A 45 3.82 -10.24 -9.34
N VAL A 46 2.60 -10.47 -9.85
CA VAL A 46 2.14 -9.86 -11.11
C VAL A 46 2.06 -8.34 -10.99
N ALA A 47 1.51 -7.83 -9.89
CA ALA A 47 1.44 -6.39 -9.64
C ALA A 47 2.84 -5.77 -9.56
N ALA A 48 3.78 -6.40 -8.85
CA ALA A 48 5.17 -5.94 -8.74
C ALA A 48 5.91 -5.97 -10.10
N ALA A 49 5.75 -7.05 -10.86
CA ALA A 49 6.35 -7.15 -12.19
C ALA A 49 5.76 -6.10 -13.14
N GLY A 50 4.44 -5.90 -13.08
CA GLY A 50 3.75 -4.89 -13.87
C GLY A 50 4.20 -3.47 -13.54
N THR A 51 4.32 -3.12 -12.25
CA THR A 51 4.76 -1.77 -11.85
C THR A 51 6.19 -1.51 -12.31
N MET A 52 7.09 -2.49 -12.21
CA MET A 52 8.45 -2.38 -12.73
C MET A 52 8.48 -2.20 -14.25
N ALA A 53 7.62 -2.91 -14.99
CA ALA A 53 7.50 -2.74 -16.44
C ALA A 53 6.96 -1.35 -16.82
N CYS A 54 5.98 -0.82 -16.09
CA CYS A 54 5.47 0.54 -16.26
C CYS A 54 6.55 1.59 -15.97
N LEU A 55 7.32 1.43 -14.89
CA LEU A 55 8.46 2.30 -14.60
C LEU A 55 9.52 2.28 -15.71
N ALA A 56 9.82 1.11 -16.26
CA ALA A 56 10.81 0.97 -17.33
C ALA A 56 10.34 1.57 -18.67
N THR A 57 9.03 1.50 -18.95
CA THR A 57 8.43 2.00 -20.20
C THR A 57 7.96 3.46 -20.13
N GLY A 58 7.89 4.03 -18.92
CA GLY A 58 7.31 5.35 -18.68
C GLY A 58 5.78 5.38 -18.79
N ILE A 59 5.12 4.21 -18.88
CA ILE A 59 3.65 4.12 -18.93
C ILE A 59 3.10 4.30 -17.52
N GLU A 60 2.09 5.18 -17.37
CA GLU A 60 1.42 5.37 -16.08
C GLU A 60 0.68 4.10 -15.62
N TRP A 61 0.73 3.82 -14.31
CA TRP A 61 0.01 2.69 -13.71
C TRP A 61 -1.48 3.00 -13.60
N THR A 62 -2.24 2.63 -14.63
CA THR A 62 -3.69 2.80 -14.72
C THR A 62 -4.42 1.46 -14.52
N PRO A 63 -5.74 1.44 -14.24
CA PRO A 63 -6.50 0.20 -14.20
C PRO A 63 -6.40 -0.61 -15.50
N ILE A 64 -6.27 0.07 -16.65
CA ILE A 64 -6.11 -0.56 -17.97
C ILE A 64 -4.75 -1.26 -18.07
N SER A 65 -3.66 -0.60 -17.65
CA SER A 65 -2.32 -1.21 -17.67
C SER A 65 -2.21 -2.38 -16.68
N ALA A 66 -2.88 -2.30 -15.52
CA ALA A 66 -2.97 -3.38 -14.56
C ALA A 66 -3.74 -4.61 -15.13
N ALA A 67 -4.86 -4.37 -15.82
CA ALA A 67 -5.60 -5.42 -16.50
C ALA A 67 -4.77 -6.08 -17.62
N ALA A 68 -4.07 -5.27 -18.43
CA ALA A 68 -3.18 -5.76 -19.48
C ALA A 68 -2.03 -6.61 -18.91
N ALA A 69 -1.36 -6.14 -17.85
CA ALA A 69 -0.31 -6.88 -17.16
C ALA A 69 -0.81 -8.23 -16.63
N THR A 70 -2.03 -8.26 -16.08
CA THR A 70 -2.67 -9.50 -15.60
C THR A 70 -2.94 -10.47 -16.73
N ILE A 71 -3.50 -10.00 -17.85
CA ILE A 71 -3.77 -10.82 -19.03
C ILE A 71 -2.47 -11.40 -19.61
N LEU A 72 -1.42 -10.58 -19.72
CA LEU A 72 -0.11 -11.00 -20.21
C LEU A 72 0.54 -12.04 -19.28
N ALA A 73 0.47 -11.83 -17.96
CA ALA A 73 0.97 -12.78 -16.99
C ALA A 73 0.21 -14.12 -17.04
N ALA A 74 -1.13 -14.07 -17.17
CA ALA A 74 -1.95 -15.27 -17.30
C ALA A 74 -1.66 -16.02 -18.61
N ALA A 75 -1.51 -15.30 -19.73
CA ALA A 75 -1.14 -15.88 -21.02
C ALA A 75 0.26 -16.52 -20.98
N ALA A 76 1.24 -15.82 -20.38
CA ALA A 76 2.59 -16.35 -20.21
C ALA A 76 2.58 -17.61 -19.34
N ALA A 77 1.88 -17.60 -18.21
CA ALA A 77 1.74 -18.77 -17.34
C ALA A 77 1.03 -19.95 -18.03
N PHE A 78 0.02 -19.67 -18.86
CA PHE A 78 -0.67 -20.68 -19.66
C PHE A 78 0.25 -21.31 -20.72
N LEU A 79 1.05 -20.48 -21.42
CA LEU A 79 2.04 -20.98 -22.37
C LEU A 79 3.12 -21.80 -21.66
N LEU A 80 3.62 -21.32 -20.52
CA LEU A 80 4.61 -22.03 -19.72
C LEU A 80 4.05 -23.37 -19.21
N GLY A 81 2.82 -23.38 -18.71
CA GLY A 81 2.13 -24.59 -18.24
C GLY A 81 1.82 -25.60 -19.36
N ARG A 82 1.75 -25.16 -20.62
CA ARG A 82 1.66 -26.05 -21.78
C ARG A 82 3.01 -26.68 -22.13
N TRP A 83 4.10 -25.98 -21.88
CA TRP A 83 5.47 -26.44 -22.17
C TRP A 83 6.03 -27.34 -21.06
N ILE A 84 5.70 -27.03 -19.81
CA ILE A 84 6.07 -27.82 -18.65
C ILE A 84 5.06 -28.97 -18.55
N ARG A 85 5.49 -30.20 -18.88
CA ARG A 85 4.69 -31.38 -18.55
C ARG A 85 4.49 -31.38 -17.04
N PRO A 86 3.23 -31.45 -16.54
CA PRO A 86 3.01 -31.55 -15.11
C PRO A 86 3.83 -32.76 -14.62
N PRO A 87 4.67 -32.60 -13.58
CA PRO A 87 5.36 -33.74 -13.01
C PRO A 87 4.28 -34.79 -12.72
N ALA A 88 4.50 -36.02 -13.19
CA ALA A 88 3.61 -37.12 -12.86
C ALA A 88 3.50 -37.12 -11.33
N LEU A 89 2.34 -36.70 -10.82
CA LEU A 89 2.05 -36.69 -9.41
C LEU A 89 2.04 -38.16 -9.01
N GLU A 90 3.19 -38.67 -8.57
CA GLU A 90 3.25 -39.93 -7.87
C GLU A 90 2.24 -39.87 -6.71
N PRO A 91 1.60 -41.00 -6.38
CA PRO A 91 0.53 -41.05 -5.39
C PRO A 91 0.93 -40.30 -4.12
N GLU A 92 0.14 -39.27 -3.86
CA GLU A 92 0.28 -38.29 -2.80
C GLU A 92 0.64 -38.98 -1.48
N HIS A 93 1.88 -38.86 -1.04
CA HIS A 93 2.19 -39.19 0.34
C HIS A 93 1.39 -38.23 1.22
N PRO A 94 0.51 -38.74 2.10
CA PRO A 94 -0.41 -37.90 2.85
C PRO A 94 0.42 -36.96 3.74
N VAL A 95 0.45 -35.69 3.36
CA VAL A 95 1.13 -34.65 4.13
C VAL A 95 0.46 -34.57 5.50
N PRO A 96 1.21 -34.73 6.61
CA PRO A 96 0.62 -34.76 7.94
C PRO A 96 -0.09 -33.43 8.24
N ALA A 97 -1.27 -33.52 8.86
CA ALA A 97 -2.10 -32.38 9.26
C ALA A 97 -1.34 -31.21 9.93
N PRO A 98 -0.36 -31.42 10.84
CA PRO A 98 0.40 -30.32 11.43
C PRO A 98 1.19 -29.49 10.40
N VAL A 99 1.72 -30.11 9.33
CA VAL A 99 2.45 -29.39 8.28
C VAL A 99 1.48 -28.52 7.46
N LYS A 100 0.26 -29.02 7.20
CA LYS A 100 -0.79 -28.23 6.55
C LYS A 100 -1.20 -27.03 7.40
N LEU A 101 -1.33 -27.21 8.72
CA LEU A 101 -1.65 -26.12 9.66
C LEU A 101 -0.51 -25.09 9.75
N LEU A 102 0.75 -25.53 9.72
CA LEU A 102 1.90 -24.64 9.76
C LEU A 102 2.05 -23.84 8.46
N ALA A 103 1.80 -24.46 7.31
CA ALA A 103 1.71 -23.77 6.02
C ALA A 103 0.57 -22.73 6.02
N LEU A 104 -0.61 -23.09 6.56
CA LEU A 104 -1.74 -22.16 6.67
C LEU A 104 -1.43 -21.01 7.63
N GLY A 105 -0.80 -21.30 8.77
CA GLY A 105 -0.42 -20.30 9.77
C GLY A 105 0.61 -19.31 9.25
N THR A 106 1.65 -19.79 8.55
CA THR A 106 2.66 -18.91 7.93
C THR A 106 2.05 -18.03 6.83
N LEU A 107 1.11 -18.57 6.05
CA LEU A 107 0.35 -17.80 5.07
C LEU A 107 -0.49 -16.69 5.72
N ALA A 108 -1.17 -17.00 6.83
CA ALA A 108 -1.95 -16.02 7.57
C ALA A 108 -1.07 -14.89 8.14
N VAL A 109 0.07 -15.24 8.73
CA VAL A 109 1.03 -14.25 9.25
C VAL A 109 1.57 -13.37 8.13
N ALA A 110 1.96 -13.95 6.99
CA ALA A 110 2.41 -13.18 5.83
C ALA A 110 1.31 -12.22 5.33
N GLY A 111 0.06 -12.67 5.26
CA GLY A 111 -1.08 -11.83 4.91
C GLY A 111 -1.28 -10.65 5.86
N VAL A 112 -1.17 -10.88 7.17
CA VAL A 112 -1.24 -9.81 8.19
C VAL A 112 -0.12 -8.80 8.02
N VAL A 113 1.12 -9.26 7.76
CA VAL A 113 2.27 -8.36 7.54
C VAL A 113 2.08 -7.52 6.28
N ILE A 114 1.59 -8.10 5.18
CA ILE A 114 1.31 -7.36 3.94
C ILE A 114 0.19 -6.33 4.18
N ALA A 115 -0.89 -6.71 4.87
CA ALA A 115 -1.96 -5.78 5.20
C ALA A 115 -1.48 -4.63 6.10
N ALA A 116 -0.66 -4.94 7.10
CA ALA A 116 -0.08 -3.94 8.00
C ALA A 116 0.86 -2.99 7.27
N THR A 117 1.70 -3.50 6.36
CA THR A 117 2.61 -2.66 5.56
C THR A 117 1.86 -1.78 4.56
N MET A 118 0.79 -2.28 3.93
CA MET A 118 -0.08 -1.44 3.09
C MET A 118 -0.79 -0.36 3.90
N MET A 119 -1.33 -0.68 5.08
CA MET A 119 -1.93 0.33 5.96
C MET A 119 -0.92 1.36 6.45
N ALA A 120 0.32 0.94 6.72
CA ALA A 120 1.39 1.86 7.10
C ALA A 120 1.83 2.75 5.92
N GLY A 121 1.93 2.18 4.70
CA GLY A 121 2.37 2.87 3.50
C GLY A 121 1.35 3.85 2.92
N ILE A 122 0.06 3.54 3.00
CA ILE A 122 -1.02 4.44 2.60
C ILE A 122 -1.10 5.66 3.54
N GLY A 123 -0.50 5.58 4.74
CA GLY A 123 -0.63 6.63 5.76
C GLY A 123 -2.09 6.79 6.21
N ARG A 124 -2.35 7.69 7.16
CA ARG A 124 -3.73 8.04 7.51
C ARG A 124 -4.49 8.38 6.21
N PRO A 125 -5.63 7.74 5.91
CA PRO A 125 -6.39 8.00 4.68
C PRO A 125 -6.74 9.50 4.53
N ASP A 126 -6.78 10.23 5.65
CA ASP A 126 -6.91 11.69 5.74
C ASP A 126 -5.79 12.48 5.02
N ARG A 127 -4.64 11.86 4.73
CA ARG A 127 -3.50 12.47 4.03
C ARG A 127 -3.49 12.18 2.53
N VAL A 128 -4.11 11.09 2.07
CA VAL A 128 -4.17 10.73 0.64
C VAL A 128 -5.07 11.71 -0.12
N SER A 129 -6.10 12.26 0.53
CA SER A 129 -6.95 13.30 -0.05
C SER A 129 -6.25 14.65 -0.26
N GLN A 130 -5.05 14.85 0.29
CA GLN A 130 -4.28 16.10 0.12
C GLN A 130 -3.23 16.05 -1.01
N ALA A 131 -2.95 14.86 -1.57
CA ALA A 131 -1.96 14.73 -2.64
C ALA A 131 -2.53 15.09 -4.04
N TRP A 132 -3.85 15.08 -4.21
CA TRP A 132 -4.51 15.44 -5.46
C TRP A 132 -4.95 16.91 -5.44
N ILE A 133 -4.02 17.84 -5.66
CA ILE A 133 -4.37 19.21 -6.04
C ILE A 133 -4.40 19.23 -7.58
N PRO A 134 -5.58 19.39 -8.22
CA PRO A 134 -5.63 19.48 -9.67
C PRO A 134 -4.80 20.67 -10.16
N PRO A 135 -4.07 20.52 -11.28
CA PRO A 135 -3.21 21.58 -11.83
C PRO A 135 -3.98 22.82 -12.32
N THR A 136 -5.30 22.84 -12.19
CA THR A 136 -6.16 23.97 -12.54
C THR A 136 -6.19 25.07 -11.50
N THR A 137 -5.51 24.93 -10.35
CA THR A 137 -5.31 26.07 -9.46
C THR A 137 -4.26 26.98 -10.11
N PRO A 138 -4.64 28.15 -10.68
CA PRO A 138 -3.65 29.07 -11.24
C PRO A 138 -2.68 29.42 -10.10
N MET A 139 -1.42 29.03 -10.27
CA MET A 139 -0.35 29.45 -9.37
C MET A 139 -0.46 30.97 -9.22
N PRO A 140 -0.61 31.50 -7.99
CA PRO A 140 -0.69 32.94 -7.79
C PRO A 140 0.56 33.55 -8.42
N SER A 141 0.35 34.36 -9.45
CA SER A 141 1.43 35.02 -10.17
C SER A 141 2.33 35.74 -9.15
N ASN A 142 3.64 35.63 -9.37
CA ASN A 142 4.68 36.01 -8.41
C ASN A 142 4.60 37.49 -7.97
N GLY A 143 3.79 38.32 -8.65
CA GLY A 143 3.53 39.72 -8.32
C GLY A 143 2.74 39.96 -7.03
N SER A 144 1.98 38.98 -6.53
CA SER A 144 1.18 39.15 -5.30
C SER A 144 1.96 38.91 -4.00
N ARG A 145 3.07 38.15 -4.05
CA ARG A 145 3.92 37.89 -2.88
C ARG A 145 4.65 39.15 -2.42
N THR A 146 4.98 40.05 -3.33
CA THR A 146 5.66 41.32 -3.04
C THR A 146 4.76 42.31 -2.30
N ALA A 147 3.47 42.36 -2.64
CA ALA A 147 2.49 43.20 -1.95
C ALA A 147 2.20 42.70 -0.52
N ALA A 148 2.01 41.39 -0.35
CA ALA A 148 1.73 40.80 0.97
C ALA A 148 2.94 40.83 1.92
N ARG A 149 4.17 40.85 1.40
CA ARG A 149 5.38 41.08 2.21
C ARG A 149 5.51 42.53 2.67
N ARG A 150 5.13 43.52 1.84
CA ARG A 150 5.11 44.94 2.26
C ARG A 150 4.11 45.20 3.38
N ALA A 151 2.91 44.62 3.33
CA ALA A 151 1.91 44.78 4.38
C ALA A 151 2.35 44.18 5.73
N ARG A 152 3.01 43.01 5.72
CA ARG A 152 3.51 42.36 6.96
C ARG A 152 4.76 43.00 7.55
N GLY A 153 5.62 43.61 6.73
CA GLY A 153 6.78 44.36 7.21
C GLY A 153 6.41 45.65 7.96
N ALA A 154 5.27 46.27 7.61
CA ALA A 154 4.79 47.47 8.30
C ALA A 154 4.20 47.17 9.68
N SER A 155 3.52 46.03 9.84
CA SER A 155 2.86 45.66 11.11
C SER A 155 3.85 45.17 12.19
N CYS A 156 4.98 44.56 11.83
CA CYS A 156 5.98 44.14 12.82
C CYS A 156 6.84 45.30 13.37
N ARG A 157 6.85 46.47 12.73
CA ARG A 157 7.67 47.61 13.17
C ARG A 157 7.02 48.42 14.29
N SER A 158 5.72 48.25 14.56
CA SER A 158 5.03 48.93 15.66
C SER A 158 5.03 48.16 16.98
N SER A 159 5.28 46.85 16.99
CA SER A 159 5.21 46.06 18.24
C SER A 159 6.55 45.90 18.98
N THR A 160 7.67 46.33 18.39
CA THR A 160 8.99 46.17 19.02
C THR A 160 9.32 47.27 20.04
N MET A 161 8.52 48.34 20.15
CA MET A 161 8.82 49.43 21.08
C MET A 161 8.18 49.29 22.47
N ASP A 162 7.29 48.31 22.69
CA ASP A 162 6.52 48.22 23.94
C ASP A 162 6.73 46.93 24.75
N ARG A 163 7.84 46.21 24.50
CA ARG A 163 8.17 44.96 25.21
C ARG A 163 9.51 44.99 25.94
N ARG A 164 9.91 46.17 26.43
CA ARG A 164 11.08 46.37 27.31
C ARG A 164 10.72 46.49 28.80
N ARG A 165 9.53 46.07 29.23
CA ARG A 165 9.16 45.97 30.66
C ARG A 165 8.35 44.72 30.95
N SER A 166 9.03 43.58 31.14
CA SER A 166 8.59 42.50 32.04
C SER A 166 9.51 41.28 31.93
N THR A 167 10.72 41.41 32.48
CA THR A 167 11.42 40.25 33.05
C THR A 167 11.08 40.16 34.53
N PRO A 168 10.39 39.09 34.94
CA PRO A 168 10.88 38.23 36.00
C PRO A 168 10.65 36.74 35.63
N ARG A 169 11.27 35.73 36.19
CA ARG A 169 12.40 35.52 37.09
C ARG A 169 12.55 33.99 37.10
N ALA A 170 13.78 33.51 37.16
CA ALA A 170 14.14 32.09 37.15
C ALA A 170 13.36 31.27 38.19
N GLY A 171 13.02 30.03 37.82
CA GLY A 171 12.38 29.03 38.69
C GLY A 171 12.70 27.61 38.21
N THR A 172 13.91 27.18 38.54
CA THR A 172 14.39 25.84 38.95
C THR A 172 13.79 24.55 38.35
N PRO A 173 14.64 23.63 37.84
CA PRO A 173 14.23 22.27 37.46
C PRO A 173 14.26 21.33 38.67
N LEU A 174 13.21 20.53 38.87
CA LEU A 174 13.23 19.40 39.79
C LEU A 174 13.19 18.08 39.03
N SER A 175 14.35 17.46 39.02
CA SER A 175 14.62 16.04 38.79
C SER A 175 13.65 15.15 39.58
N ARG A 176 13.10 14.11 38.94
CA ARG A 176 12.69 12.92 39.69
C ARG A 176 12.87 11.64 38.89
N SER A 177 13.93 10.94 39.29
CA SER A 177 14.25 9.54 39.02
C SER A 177 13.34 8.62 39.86
N HIS A 178 12.80 7.57 39.23
CA HIS A 178 12.35 6.29 39.80
C HIS A 178 12.06 5.40 38.58
N ARG A 179 12.73 4.29 38.24
CA ARG A 179 13.36 3.16 38.95
C ARG A 179 12.41 2.38 39.85
N GLU A 180 11.97 1.22 39.33
CA GLU A 180 11.72 -0.10 39.96
C GLU A 180 11.12 -0.99 38.84
N THR A 181 11.88 -1.93 38.28
CA THR A 181 12.04 -3.36 38.65
C THR A 181 10.75 -4.14 38.61
#